data_AF-A0A963J3G0-F1
#
_entry.id   AF-A0A963J3G0-F1
#
_cell.length_a   1.000
_cell.length_b   1.000
_cell.length_c   1.000
_cell.angle_alpha   90.00
_cell.angle_beta   90.00
_cell.angle_gamma   90.00
#
_symmetry.space_group_name_H-M   'P 1'
#
loop_
_entity.id
_entity.type
_entity.pdbx_description
1 polymer ?
#
loop_
_entity_poly.entity_id
_entity_poly.type
_entity_poly.pdbx_seq_one_letter_code
_entity_poly.pdbx_strand_id
1 'polypeptide(L)'
;MMNFNLSGSSAVAASVLAVALWGAPASHAADGNTLRLQGTMQVNAGEGEQALQSYATVVDPKLGEKAAARLGTAQGQKALADGNASIGAKSGVNVSSSDVQNMANAMAGRTVYTSQAQHADIIKSYVISLDARSPAKPGARVQLSLRFSDKDMKLTDGKLEFYPDSGKYAESYQRKITPAEVTIDKLERKDDKTFVISGSFKVADLKAGVLAKELKGKTLDAVSGRFDFQEVPIRGK
;
A
#
# COMPACT_ATOMS: atom_id res chain seq x y z
N MET A 1 15.49 -18.07 -2.45
CA MET A 1 14.41 -17.24 -1.84
C MET A 1 13.30 -17.16 -2.87
N MET A 2 12.09 -17.62 -2.53
CA MET A 2 11.02 -17.79 -3.51
C MET A 2 10.48 -16.43 -3.96
N ASN A 3 10.64 -16.15 -5.27
CA ASN A 3 9.87 -15.13 -5.97
C ASN A 3 8.39 -15.39 -5.68
N PHE A 4 7.72 -14.47 -4.98
CA PHE A 4 6.26 -14.41 -4.98
C PHE A 4 5.81 -13.90 -6.34
N ASN A 5 5.89 -14.79 -7.34
CA ASN A 5 5.12 -14.64 -8.55
C ASN A 5 3.68 -14.91 -8.12
N LEU A 6 2.86 -13.86 -8.03
CA LEU A 6 1.46 -13.94 -7.63
C LEU A 6 0.69 -14.77 -8.66
N SER A 7 0.74 -16.10 -8.52
CA SER A 7 -0.25 -16.99 -9.10
C SER A 7 -1.60 -16.69 -8.46
N GLY A 8 -2.70 -16.90 -9.19
CA GLY A 8 -4.05 -16.54 -8.72
C GLY A 8 -4.35 -16.93 -7.28
N SER A 9 -3.84 -18.08 -6.80
CA SER A 9 -4.03 -18.58 -5.44
C SER A 9 -3.44 -17.71 -4.33
N SER A 10 -2.33 -17.01 -4.59
CA SER A 10 -1.70 -16.14 -3.58
C SER A 10 -2.35 -14.76 -3.49
N ALA A 11 -3.03 -14.30 -4.54
CA ALA A 11 -3.87 -13.10 -4.48
C ALA A 11 -5.16 -13.33 -3.67
N VAL A 12 -5.71 -14.56 -3.69
CA VAL A 12 -6.89 -14.96 -2.92
C VAL A 12 -6.61 -15.06 -1.43
N ALA A 13 -5.54 -15.76 -1.09
CA ALA A 13 -5.10 -15.86 0.29
C ALA A 13 -4.81 -14.45 0.83
N ALA A 14 -4.12 -13.59 0.06
CA ALA A 14 -3.85 -12.19 0.43
C ALA A 14 -5.12 -11.35 0.62
N SER A 15 -6.21 -11.58 -0.12
CA SER A 15 -7.46 -10.83 0.03
C SER A 15 -8.27 -11.29 1.25
N VAL A 16 -8.29 -12.58 1.58
CA VAL A 16 -8.87 -13.09 2.84
C VAL A 16 -8.07 -12.58 4.05
N LEU A 17 -6.74 -12.56 3.94
CA LEU A 17 -5.86 -12.04 4.99
C LEU A 17 -5.93 -10.50 5.07
N ALA A 18 -6.15 -9.79 3.96
CA ALA A 18 -6.37 -8.34 3.95
C ALA A 18 -7.71 -7.97 4.59
N VAL A 19 -8.78 -8.75 4.39
CA VAL A 19 -10.03 -8.52 5.13
C VAL A 19 -9.84 -8.81 6.63
N ALA A 20 -9.06 -9.83 6.99
CA ALA A 20 -8.77 -10.18 8.38
C ALA A 20 -7.77 -9.23 9.08
N LEU A 21 -6.80 -8.66 8.36
CA LEU A 21 -5.75 -7.79 8.91
C LEU A 21 -6.09 -6.30 8.75
N TRP A 22 -6.84 -5.92 7.72
CA TRP A 22 -7.01 -4.52 7.26
C TRP A 22 -8.47 -4.06 7.27
N GLY A 23 -9.39 -4.83 7.86
CA GLY A 23 -10.79 -4.43 8.06
C GLY A 23 -11.00 -3.30 9.09
N ALA A 24 -9.93 -2.80 9.70
CA ALA A 24 -9.97 -1.66 10.60
C ALA A 24 -9.54 -0.37 9.86
N PRO A 25 -10.13 0.79 10.21
CA PRO A 25 -9.69 2.08 9.67
C PRO A 25 -8.18 2.26 9.93
N ALA A 26 -7.48 3.02 9.06
CA ALA A 26 -6.02 3.20 9.09
C ALA A 26 -5.45 3.69 10.45
N SER A 27 -6.30 4.11 11.39
CA SER A 27 -5.99 4.51 12.77
C SER A 27 -6.09 3.40 13.82
N HIS A 28 -6.56 2.20 13.45
CA HIS A 28 -6.77 1.08 14.37
C HIS A 28 -6.07 -0.17 13.85
N ALA A 29 -5.16 -0.72 14.66
CA ALA A 29 -4.56 -2.02 14.38
C ALA A 29 -5.62 -3.11 14.56
N ALA A 30 -5.64 -4.12 13.68
CA ALA A 30 -6.37 -5.36 13.98
C ALA A 30 -5.81 -5.98 15.28
N ASP A 31 -6.63 -6.75 15.99
CA ASP A 31 -6.27 -7.32 17.31
C ASP A 31 -4.92 -8.06 17.29
N GLY A 32 -4.00 -7.65 18.16
CA GLY A 32 -2.63 -8.17 18.25
C GLY A 32 -1.59 -7.55 17.32
N ASN A 33 -2.00 -6.73 16.35
CA ASN A 33 -1.07 -5.95 15.52
C ASN A 33 -0.67 -4.65 16.23
N THR A 34 0.47 -4.08 15.84
CA THR A 34 0.84 -2.71 16.23
C THR A 34 1.13 -1.87 15.00
N LEU A 35 0.78 -0.58 15.06
CA LEU A 35 1.06 0.38 14.01
C LEU A 35 2.21 1.28 14.44
N ARG A 36 3.14 1.50 13.52
CA ARG A 36 4.28 2.40 13.71
C ARG A 36 4.32 3.42 12.58
N LEU A 37 4.32 4.70 12.90
CA LEU A 37 4.29 5.77 11.91
C LEU A 37 5.59 5.78 11.10
N GLN A 38 5.48 5.66 9.77
CA GLN A 38 6.61 5.76 8.82
C GLN A 38 6.83 7.21 8.37
N GLY A 39 5.74 7.94 8.21
CA GLY A 39 5.75 9.29 7.65
C GLY A 39 4.37 9.89 7.54
N THR A 40 4.35 11.16 7.14
CA THR A 40 3.14 11.97 6.99
C THR A 40 3.12 12.66 5.64
N MET A 41 1.92 13.00 5.18
CA MET A 41 1.72 13.94 4.08
C MET A 41 0.66 14.96 4.47
N GLN A 42 0.86 16.21 4.06
CA GLN A 42 -0.19 17.22 4.04
C GLN A 42 -0.60 17.42 2.59
N VAL A 43 -1.88 17.22 2.29
CA VAL A 43 -2.37 17.17 0.91
C VAL A 43 -3.57 18.07 0.74
N ASN A 44 -3.55 18.90 -0.30
CA ASN A 44 -4.68 19.70 -0.75
C ASN A 44 -5.08 19.25 -2.15
N ALA A 45 -6.32 18.77 -2.27
CA ALA A 45 -6.95 18.32 -3.51
C ALA A 45 -8.21 19.16 -3.84
N GLY A 46 -8.22 20.45 -3.48
CA GLY A 46 -9.34 21.37 -3.72
C GLY A 46 -10.36 21.47 -2.59
N GLU A 47 -10.31 20.58 -1.59
CA GLU A 47 -11.22 20.57 -0.42
C GLU A 47 -10.55 21.10 0.86
N GLY A 48 -9.40 21.78 0.72
CA GLY A 48 -8.55 22.19 1.85
C GLY A 48 -7.47 21.15 2.19
N GLU A 49 -6.62 21.50 3.15
CA GLU A 49 -5.50 20.67 3.56
C GLU A 49 -5.95 19.49 4.42
N GLN A 50 -5.43 18.31 4.10
CA GLN A 50 -5.73 17.04 4.76
C GLN A 50 -4.43 16.38 5.21
N ALA A 51 -4.38 16.03 6.49
CA ALA A 51 -3.30 15.22 7.04
C ALA A 51 -3.51 13.74 6.68
N LEU A 52 -2.48 13.15 6.08
CA LEU A 52 -2.37 11.74 5.77
C LEU A 52 -1.19 11.14 6.53
N GLN A 53 -1.31 9.86 6.86
CA GLN A 53 -0.30 9.11 7.62
C GLN A 53 0.02 7.80 6.92
N SER A 54 1.28 7.41 6.99
CA SER A 54 1.77 6.11 6.51
C SER A 54 2.22 5.28 7.70
N TYR A 55 1.80 4.03 7.75
CA TYR A 55 2.08 3.13 8.87
C TYR A 55 2.77 1.86 8.41
N ALA A 56 3.72 1.41 9.22
CA ALA A 56 4.25 0.07 9.22
C ALA A 56 3.40 -0.75 10.20
N THR A 57 2.86 -1.87 9.74
CA THR A 57 2.08 -2.79 10.56
C THR A 57 2.97 -3.93 11.01
N VAL A 58 3.23 -4.01 12.31
CA VAL A 58 3.83 -5.21 12.90
C VAL A 58 2.70 -6.22 13.11
N VAL A 59 2.79 -7.31 12.38
CA VAL A 59 1.79 -8.39 12.40
C VAL A 59 1.96 -9.19 13.69
N ASP A 60 0.83 -9.54 14.32
CA ASP A 60 0.78 -10.37 15.52
C ASP A 60 1.67 -11.62 15.36
N PRO A 61 2.66 -11.86 16.24
CA PRO A 61 3.47 -13.07 16.21
C PRO A 61 2.65 -14.36 16.40
N LYS A 62 1.43 -14.26 16.95
CA LYS A 62 0.49 -15.37 17.12
C LYS A 62 -0.52 -15.48 15.99
N LEU A 63 -0.38 -14.73 14.90
CA LEU A 63 -1.30 -14.79 13.76
C LEU A 63 -1.49 -16.23 13.24
N GLY A 64 -0.41 -17.00 13.15
CA GLY A 64 -0.44 -18.40 12.75
C GLY A 64 -1.29 -19.29 13.66
N GLU A 65 -1.11 -19.17 14.97
CA GLU A 65 -1.87 -19.90 15.98
C GLU A 65 -3.36 -19.50 15.96
N LYS A 66 -3.64 -18.19 15.90
CA LYS A 66 -5.00 -17.65 15.81
C LYS A 66 -5.71 -18.15 14.55
N ALA A 67 -5.02 -18.15 13.41
CA ALA A 67 -5.56 -18.64 12.14
C ALA A 67 -5.85 -20.15 12.22
N ALA A 68 -4.93 -20.95 12.75
CA ALA A 68 -5.13 -22.40 12.94
C ALA A 68 -6.33 -22.70 13.84
N ALA A 69 -6.42 -22.02 15.00
CA ALA A 69 -7.53 -22.16 15.92
C ALA A 69 -8.87 -21.80 15.26
N ARG A 70 -8.90 -20.69 14.50
CA ARG A 70 -10.11 -20.26 13.78
C ARG A 70 -10.52 -21.26 12.70
N LEU A 71 -9.58 -21.75 11.91
CA LEU A 71 -9.82 -22.73 10.85
C LEU A 71 -10.25 -24.09 11.43
N GLY A 72 -9.89 -24.42 12.66
CA GLY A 72 -10.39 -25.61 13.37
C GLY A 72 -11.88 -25.56 13.75
N THR A 73 -12.55 -24.41 13.59
CA THR A 73 -13.98 -24.24 13.92
C THR A 73 -14.88 -24.42 12.71
N ALA A 74 -16.12 -24.88 12.92
CA ALA A 74 -17.14 -24.99 11.86
C ALA A 74 -17.40 -23.64 11.15
N GLN A 75 -17.41 -22.55 11.90
CA GLN A 75 -17.55 -21.20 11.38
C GLN A 75 -16.34 -20.78 10.51
N GLY A 76 -15.11 -21.16 10.89
CA GLY A 76 -13.91 -20.88 10.09
C GLY A 76 -13.88 -21.67 8.78
N GLN A 77 -14.27 -22.94 8.82
CA GLN A 77 -14.42 -23.77 7.61
C GLN A 77 -15.52 -23.23 6.69
N LYS A 78 -16.63 -22.76 7.25
CA LYS A 78 -17.68 -22.09 6.47
C LYS A 78 -17.17 -20.81 5.80
N ALA A 79 -16.45 -19.96 6.53
CA ALA A 79 -15.88 -18.74 5.95
C ALA A 79 -14.89 -19.01 4.81
N LEU A 80 -14.08 -20.08 4.93
CA LEU A 80 -13.18 -20.53 3.86
C LEU A 80 -13.98 -21.00 2.64
N ALA A 81 -15.01 -21.82 2.85
CA ALA A 81 -15.88 -22.32 1.78
C ALA A 81 -16.62 -21.18 1.07
N ASP A 82 -17.19 -20.23 1.82
CA ASP A 82 -17.88 -19.06 1.28
C ASP A 82 -16.91 -18.17 0.47
N GLY A 83 -15.68 -17.97 0.96
CA GLY A 83 -14.61 -17.26 0.25
C GLY A 83 -14.24 -17.93 -1.06
N ASN A 84 -13.98 -19.24 -1.02
CA ASN A 84 -13.69 -20.05 -2.22
C ASN A 84 -14.86 -20.05 -3.21
N ALA A 85 -16.11 -20.09 -2.76
CA ALA A 85 -17.26 -19.99 -3.66
C ALA A 85 -17.31 -18.64 -4.38
N SER A 86 -17.03 -17.54 -3.66
CA SER A 86 -17.07 -16.19 -4.24
C SER A 86 -15.97 -15.94 -5.29
N ILE A 87 -14.82 -16.61 -5.14
CA ILE A 87 -13.64 -16.41 -5.98
C ILE A 87 -13.48 -17.50 -7.04
N GLY A 88 -13.77 -18.75 -6.68
CA GLY A 88 -13.79 -19.90 -7.58
C GLY A 88 -14.75 -19.70 -8.74
N ALA A 89 -15.89 -19.04 -8.51
CA ALA A 89 -16.83 -18.63 -9.56
C ALA A 89 -16.24 -17.65 -10.60
N LYS A 90 -15.15 -16.95 -10.28
CA LYS A 90 -14.51 -15.94 -11.15
C LYS A 90 -13.14 -16.35 -11.69
N SER A 91 -12.44 -17.26 -11.00
CA SER A 91 -11.03 -17.56 -11.27
C SER A 91 -10.68 -19.05 -11.38
N GLY A 92 -11.59 -19.96 -10.97
CA GLY A 92 -11.31 -21.40 -10.93
C GLY A 92 -10.28 -21.82 -9.87
N VAL A 93 -9.85 -20.90 -9.00
CA VAL A 93 -8.84 -21.14 -7.97
C VAL A 93 -9.50 -21.38 -6.62
N ASN A 94 -9.09 -22.44 -5.92
CA ASN A 94 -9.48 -22.75 -4.55
C ASN A 94 -8.26 -22.67 -3.62
N VAL A 95 -8.49 -22.17 -2.41
CA VAL A 95 -7.49 -22.06 -1.35
C VAL A 95 -7.83 -23.05 -0.24
N SER A 96 -6.85 -23.85 0.20
CA SER A 96 -7.02 -24.81 1.28
C SER A 96 -6.82 -24.15 2.65
N SER A 97 -7.29 -24.82 3.72
CA SER A 97 -7.01 -24.40 5.10
C SER A 97 -5.51 -24.35 5.39
N SER A 98 -4.73 -25.29 4.82
CA SER A 98 -3.27 -25.28 4.94
C SER A 98 -2.63 -24.08 4.24
N ASP A 99 -3.16 -23.63 3.11
CA ASP A 99 -2.63 -22.44 2.42
C ASP A 99 -2.85 -21.17 3.25
N VAL A 100 -4.05 -21.02 3.83
CA VAL A 100 -4.36 -19.90 4.72
C VAL A 100 -3.45 -19.90 5.95
N GLN A 101 -3.27 -21.07 6.57
CA GLN A 101 -2.40 -21.23 7.74
C GLN A 101 -0.92 -20.97 7.40
N ASN A 102 -0.43 -21.49 6.28
CA ASN A 102 0.95 -21.26 5.82
C ASN A 102 1.20 -19.78 5.58
N MET A 103 0.24 -19.07 5.00
CA MET A 103 0.38 -17.64 4.78
C MET A 103 0.30 -16.84 6.09
N ALA A 104 -0.58 -17.22 7.02
CA ALA A 104 -0.63 -16.64 8.36
C ALA A 104 0.71 -16.83 9.11
N ASN A 105 1.29 -18.03 9.06
CA ASN A 105 2.61 -18.33 9.62
C ASN A 105 3.71 -17.51 8.94
N ALA A 106 3.67 -17.37 7.61
CA ALA A 106 4.65 -16.61 6.84
C ALA A 106 4.56 -15.09 7.05
N MET A 107 3.48 -14.60 7.68
CA MET A 107 3.26 -13.19 8.00
C MET A 107 3.43 -12.89 9.49
N ALA A 108 3.23 -13.87 10.36
CA ALA A 108 3.32 -13.74 11.81
C ALA A 108 4.65 -13.09 12.23
N GLY A 109 4.56 -12.04 13.05
CA GLY A 109 5.71 -11.30 13.57
C GLY A 109 6.44 -10.42 12.54
N ARG A 110 6.01 -10.40 11.27
CA ARG A 110 6.64 -9.58 10.24
C ARG A 110 6.12 -8.16 10.27
N THR A 111 6.96 -7.23 9.87
CA THR A 111 6.55 -5.85 9.62
C THR A 111 6.17 -5.69 8.16
N VAL A 112 4.94 -5.27 7.91
CA VAL A 112 4.43 -4.88 6.59
C VAL A 112 4.53 -3.37 6.49
N TYR A 113 5.32 -2.91 5.54
CA TYR A 113 5.51 -1.49 5.29
C TYR A 113 4.56 -1.01 4.20
N THR A 114 3.89 0.11 4.45
CA THR A 114 3.02 0.77 3.47
C THR A 114 3.87 1.55 2.46
N SER A 115 4.91 2.21 2.95
CA SER A 115 5.90 2.91 2.12
C SER A 115 7.22 2.17 2.11
N GLN A 116 7.85 2.03 0.95
CA GLN A 116 9.08 1.25 0.80
C GLN A 116 9.88 1.71 -0.44
N ALA A 117 11.16 1.37 -0.45
CA ALA A 117 12.06 1.55 -1.57
C ALA A 117 12.42 0.19 -2.18
N GLN A 118 12.67 0.16 -3.48
CA GLN A 118 13.20 -1.00 -4.18
C GLN A 118 14.36 -0.56 -5.07
N HIS A 119 15.46 -1.31 -5.01
CA HIS A 119 16.52 -1.18 -5.98
C HIS A 119 16.19 -2.05 -7.21
N ALA A 120 16.12 -1.43 -8.39
CA ALA A 120 15.90 -2.12 -9.65
C ALA A 120 17.19 -2.09 -10.47
N ASP A 121 17.99 -3.16 -10.38
CA ASP A 121 19.32 -3.19 -11.02
C ASP A 121 19.26 -3.04 -12.55
N ILE A 122 18.20 -3.56 -13.18
CA ILE A 122 18.02 -3.56 -14.64
C ILE A 122 17.94 -2.13 -15.18
N ILE A 123 17.30 -1.24 -14.44
CA ILE A 123 17.11 0.17 -14.82
C ILE A 123 17.97 1.12 -13.99
N LYS A 124 18.91 0.59 -13.21
CA LYS A 124 19.88 1.37 -12.41
C LYS A 124 19.22 2.49 -11.62
N SER A 125 18.17 2.13 -10.89
CA SER A 125 17.31 3.10 -10.21
C SER A 125 16.82 2.58 -8.86
N TYR A 126 16.63 3.51 -7.93
CA TYR A 126 15.77 3.31 -6.77
C TYR A 126 14.34 3.77 -7.10
N VAL A 127 13.37 2.90 -6.86
CA VAL A 127 11.95 3.23 -6.90
C VAL A 127 11.46 3.34 -5.47
N ILE A 128 11.07 4.54 -5.06
CA ILE A 128 10.52 4.83 -3.73
C ILE A 128 9.01 5.00 -3.88
N SER A 129 8.23 4.16 -3.20
CA SER A 129 6.79 4.26 -3.12
C SER A 129 6.39 4.78 -1.75
N LEU A 130 5.80 5.97 -1.71
CA LEU A 130 5.23 6.60 -0.52
C LEU A 130 3.73 6.50 -0.60
N ASP A 131 3.09 5.96 0.44
CA ASP A 131 1.65 5.74 0.49
C ASP A 131 1.13 6.19 1.84
N ALA A 132 0.21 7.14 1.84
CA ALA A 132 -0.36 7.72 3.05
C ALA A 132 -1.88 7.82 2.93
N ARG A 133 -2.57 7.58 4.05
CA ARG A 133 -4.03 7.54 4.15
C ARG A 133 -4.53 8.50 5.23
N SER A 134 -5.72 9.05 5.06
CA SER A 134 -6.29 9.95 6.05
C SER A 134 -6.78 9.13 7.26
N PRO A 135 -6.34 9.49 8.49
CA PRO A 135 -6.85 8.86 9.70
C PRO A 135 -8.28 9.35 10.04
N ALA A 136 -8.64 10.56 9.60
CA ALA A 136 -9.91 11.22 9.92
C ALA A 136 -11.02 10.87 8.93
N LYS A 137 -10.67 10.59 7.68
CA LYS A 137 -11.58 10.12 6.64
C LYS A 137 -11.01 8.83 6.07
N PRO A 138 -11.63 7.66 6.26
CA PRO A 138 -11.17 6.40 5.64
C PRO A 138 -11.08 6.42 4.09
N GLY A 139 -11.38 7.56 3.46
CA GLY A 139 -11.37 7.76 2.03
C GLY A 139 -10.06 8.31 1.44
N ALA A 140 -9.48 9.40 1.94
CA ALA A 140 -8.38 10.02 1.20
C ALA A 140 -7.08 9.20 1.29
N ARG A 141 -6.49 8.86 0.15
CA ARG A 141 -5.16 8.21 0.05
C ARG A 141 -4.35 8.84 -1.07
N VAL A 142 -3.07 9.06 -0.82
CA VAL A 142 -2.11 9.45 -1.85
C VAL A 142 -1.05 8.37 -1.98
N GLN A 143 -0.77 7.98 -3.21
CA GLN A 143 0.38 7.18 -3.57
C GLN A 143 1.31 8.01 -4.45
N LEU A 144 2.53 8.26 -3.97
CA LEU A 144 3.59 8.95 -4.68
C LEU A 144 4.71 7.96 -4.97
N SER A 145 4.94 7.66 -6.26
CA SER A 145 6.03 6.82 -6.72
C SER A 145 7.13 7.70 -7.33
N LEU A 146 8.31 7.66 -6.74
CA LEU A 146 9.46 8.46 -7.11
C LEU A 146 10.56 7.55 -7.63
N ARG A 147 11.20 7.93 -8.74
CA ARG A 147 12.35 7.21 -9.29
C ARG A 147 13.59 8.05 -9.17
N PHE A 148 14.62 7.48 -8.57
CA PHE A 148 15.94 8.08 -8.42
C PHE A 148 16.97 7.28 -9.19
N SER A 149 17.90 7.95 -9.86
CA SER A 149 19.08 7.27 -10.43
C SER A 149 19.91 6.66 -9.32
N ASP A 150 20.38 5.42 -9.50
CA ASP A 150 21.29 4.79 -8.53
C ASP A 150 22.69 5.44 -8.49
N LYS A 151 23.06 6.20 -9.54
CA LYS A 151 24.38 6.81 -9.70
C LYS A 151 24.56 8.07 -8.88
N ASP A 152 23.61 8.99 -8.96
CA ASP A 152 23.70 10.32 -8.34
C ASP A 152 22.50 10.66 -7.45
N MET A 153 21.58 9.70 -7.24
CA MET A 153 20.38 9.86 -6.43
C MET A 153 19.50 11.05 -6.83
N LYS A 154 19.59 11.51 -8.08
CA LYS A 154 18.69 12.55 -8.58
C LYS A 154 17.34 11.97 -8.95
N LEU A 155 16.30 12.75 -8.68
CA LEU A 155 14.95 12.43 -9.12
C LEU A 155 14.89 12.44 -10.66
N THR A 156 14.37 11.36 -11.23
CA THR A 156 14.24 11.15 -12.67
C THR A 156 12.78 11.07 -13.12
N ASP A 157 11.89 10.65 -12.23
CA ASP A 157 10.45 10.54 -12.50
C ASP A 157 9.66 10.61 -11.19
N GLY A 158 8.45 11.15 -11.27
CA GLY A 158 7.52 11.25 -10.15
C GLY A 158 6.10 10.97 -10.65
N LYS A 159 5.40 10.04 -10.01
CA LYS A 159 4.02 9.69 -10.35
C LYS A 159 3.14 9.79 -9.12
N LEU A 160 2.03 10.49 -9.25
CA LEU A 160 1.05 10.63 -8.20
C LEU A 160 -0.26 9.97 -8.63
N GLU A 161 -0.82 9.20 -7.71
CA GLU A 161 -2.18 8.73 -7.76
C GLU A 161 -2.90 9.15 -6.47
N PHE A 162 -4.05 9.79 -6.64
CA PHE A 162 -4.89 10.25 -5.55
C PHE A 162 -6.20 9.48 -5.54
N TYR A 163 -6.57 8.94 -4.39
CA TYR A 163 -7.84 8.30 -4.15
C TYR A 163 -8.65 9.20 -3.23
N PRO A 164 -9.79 9.76 -3.69
CA PRO A 164 -10.68 10.52 -2.81
C PRO A 164 -11.38 9.61 -1.80
N ASP A 165 -11.62 8.34 -2.18
CA ASP A 165 -12.16 7.30 -1.30
C ASP A 165 -11.41 5.96 -1.45
N SER A 166 -10.63 5.57 -0.44
CA SER A 166 -9.78 4.40 -0.40
C SER A 166 -10.56 3.12 -0.14
N GLY A 167 -11.82 3.23 0.29
CA GLY A 167 -12.76 2.11 0.25
C GLY A 167 -13.13 1.72 -1.18
N LYS A 168 -12.97 2.63 -2.14
CA LYS A 168 -13.23 2.42 -3.57
C LYS A 168 -11.90 2.39 -4.33
N TYR A 169 -11.13 1.32 -4.19
CA TYR A 169 -9.79 1.18 -4.78
C TYR A 169 -9.68 1.41 -6.30
N ALA A 170 -10.79 1.28 -7.05
CA ALA A 170 -10.81 1.56 -8.49
C ALA A 170 -11.02 3.06 -8.82
N GLU A 171 -11.51 3.86 -7.87
CA GLU A 171 -11.82 5.27 -8.02
C GLU A 171 -10.59 6.11 -7.63
N SER A 172 -9.80 6.46 -8.64
CA SER A 172 -8.59 7.27 -8.47
C SER A 172 -8.47 8.38 -9.50
N TYR A 173 -7.63 9.36 -9.21
CA TYR A 173 -7.16 10.38 -10.12
C TYR A 173 -5.65 10.21 -10.33
N GLN A 174 -5.22 10.20 -11.59
CA GLN A 174 -3.83 10.01 -11.97
C GLN A 174 -3.47 10.87 -13.20
N ARG A 175 -2.19 11.22 -13.31
CA ARG A 175 -1.65 11.87 -14.52
C ARG A 175 -0.91 10.84 -15.37
N LYS A 176 -1.37 10.64 -16.62
CA LYS A 176 -0.88 9.56 -17.49
C LYS A 176 0.44 9.85 -18.22
N ILE A 177 0.73 11.13 -18.49
CA ILE A 177 1.76 11.50 -19.48
C ILE A 177 2.87 12.31 -18.84
N THR A 178 2.52 13.38 -18.12
CA THR A 178 3.52 14.26 -17.52
C THR A 178 3.81 13.82 -16.08
N PRO A 179 5.09 13.75 -15.68
CA PRO A 179 5.46 13.52 -14.30
C PRO A 179 4.85 14.55 -13.36
N ALA A 180 4.72 14.17 -12.09
CA ALA A 180 4.46 15.10 -11.00
C ALA A 180 5.63 16.09 -10.87
N GLU A 181 5.34 17.35 -10.62
CA GLU A 181 6.36 18.28 -10.16
C GLU A 181 6.68 17.91 -8.70
N VAL A 182 7.91 17.48 -8.44
CA VAL A 182 8.33 17.05 -7.11
C VAL A 182 9.65 17.74 -6.78
N THR A 183 9.68 18.38 -5.62
CA THR A 183 10.89 18.95 -5.04
C THR A 183 11.29 18.09 -3.86
N ILE A 184 12.54 17.64 -3.85
CA ILE A 184 13.11 16.85 -2.76
C ILE A 184 13.89 17.81 -1.86
N ASP A 185 13.42 17.98 -0.63
CA ASP A 185 14.09 18.80 0.38
C ASP A 185 15.17 17.97 1.09
N LYS A 186 14.91 16.67 1.27
CA LYS A 186 15.83 15.74 1.92
C LYS A 186 15.70 14.34 1.32
N LEU A 187 16.83 13.71 1.03
CA LEU A 187 16.92 12.28 0.74
C LEU A 187 18.25 11.76 1.30
N GLU A 188 18.17 10.95 2.35
CA GLU A 188 19.35 10.37 3.00
C GLU A 188 19.14 8.90 3.35
N ARG A 189 20.24 8.17 3.48
CA ARG A 189 20.22 6.84 4.10
C ARG A 189 20.35 7.02 5.61
N LYS A 190 19.36 6.55 6.35
CA LYS A 190 19.43 6.44 7.81
C LYS A 190 20.32 5.27 8.23
N ASP A 191 20.25 4.19 7.48
CA ASP A 191 21.07 2.99 7.60
C ASP A 191 21.15 2.29 6.23
N ASP A 192 21.86 1.15 6.15
CA ASP A 192 22.06 0.39 4.92
C ASP A 192 20.75 -0.02 4.22
N LYS A 193 19.65 -0.09 4.97
CA LYS A 193 18.36 -0.64 4.55
C LYS A 193 17.22 0.38 4.64
N THR A 194 17.46 1.62 5.03
CA THR A 194 16.38 2.58 5.27
C THR A 194 16.71 3.96 4.74
N PHE A 195 15.80 4.53 3.95
CA PHE A 195 15.83 5.94 3.56
C PHE A 195 14.98 6.80 4.48
N VAL A 196 15.38 8.06 4.61
CA VAL A 196 14.58 9.18 5.11
C VAL A 196 14.40 10.14 3.95
N ILE A 197 13.17 10.56 3.69
CA ILE A 197 12.85 11.41 2.55
C ILE A 197 11.76 12.43 2.88
N SER A 198 11.99 13.68 2.51
CA SER A 198 10.99 14.74 2.61
C SER A 198 11.02 15.65 1.39
N GLY A 199 9.91 16.34 1.17
CA GLY A 199 9.77 17.20 0.02
C GLY A 199 8.35 17.71 -0.18
N SER A 200 8.09 18.17 -1.39
CA SER A 200 6.78 18.63 -1.82
C SER A 200 6.46 18.16 -3.22
N PHE A 201 5.17 18.13 -3.55
CA PHE A 201 4.71 17.80 -4.88
C PHE A 201 3.55 18.71 -5.31
N LYS A 202 3.41 18.86 -6.62
CA LYS A 202 2.27 19.48 -7.27
C LYS A 202 1.97 18.77 -8.58
N VAL A 203 0.70 18.46 -8.77
CA VAL A 203 0.20 17.84 -10.00
C VAL A 203 -1.08 18.56 -10.37
N ALA A 204 -1.20 18.95 -11.64
CA ALA A 204 -2.42 19.51 -12.19
C ALA A 204 -3.03 18.55 -13.22
N ASP A 205 -4.31 18.75 -13.51
CA ASP A 205 -5.07 18.06 -14.55
C ASP A 205 -5.07 16.54 -14.38
N LEU A 206 -5.35 16.05 -13.17
CA LEU A 206 -5.39 14.61 -12.91
C LEU A 206 -6.69 14.03 -13.45
N LYS A 207 -6.58 13.06 -14.36
CA LYS A 207 -7.74 12.41 -14.95
C LYS A 207 -8.16 11.22 -14.12
N ALA A 208 -9.44 10.89 -14.16
CA ALA A 208 -9.93 9.65 -13.58
C ALA A 208 -9.14 8.41 -14.07
N GLY A 209 -8.91 7.48 -13.15
CA GLY A 209 -8.30 6.18 -13.40
C GLY A 209 -9.07 5.40 -14.48
N VAL A 210 -8.40 4.49 -15.17
CA VAL A 210 -9.04 3.72 -16.26
C VAL A 210 -10.19 2.86 -15.74
N LEU A 211 -10.09 2.40 -14.49
CA LEU A 211 -11.08 1.57 -13.83
C LEU A 211 -12.10 2.38 -13.01
N ALA A 212 -11.92 3.70 -12.91
CA ALA A 212 -12.75 4.60 -12.13
C ALA A 212 -14.08 4.85 -12.86
N LYS A 213 -15.14 4.18 -12.43
CA LYS A 213 -16.45 4.25 -13.08
C LYS A 213 -17.21 5.48 -12.63
N GLU A 214 -17.13 5.81 -11.35
CA GLU A 214 -17.84 6.95 -10.76
C GLU A 214 -17.17 8.29 -11.08
N LEU A 215 -15.83 8.27 -11.22
CA LEU A 215 -15.06 9.45 -11.61
C LEU A 215 -14.93 9.60 -13.13
N LYS A 216 -15.47 8.66 -13.93
CA LYS A 216 -15.31 8.65 -15.39
C LYS A 216 -15.67 10.02 -16.01
N GLY A 217 -14.74 10.57 -16.78
CA GLY A 217 -14.91 11.87 -17.46
C GLY A 217 -14.64 13.08 -16.58
N LYS A 218 -14.38 12.91 -15.27
CA LYS A 218 -13.96 13.98 -14.38
C LYS A 218 -12.45 14.19 -14.43
N THR A 219 -12.08 15.43 -14.17
CA THR A 219 -10.70 15.87 -13.99
C THR A 219 -10.63 16.56 -12.63
N LEU A 220 -9.56 16.29 -11.90
CA LEU A 220 -9.21 16.99 -10.68
C LEU A 220 -8.15 18.04 -11.02
N ASP A 221 -8.50 19.30 -10.78
CA ASP A 221 -7.71 20.46 -11.23
C ASP A 221 -6.27 20.41 -10.72
N ALA A 222 -6.09 20.18 -9.41
CA ALA A 222 -4.77 20.02 -8.83
C ALA A 222 -4.79 19.19 -7.55
N VAL A 223 -3.67 18.51 -7.31
CA VAL A 223 -3.29 17.93 -6.03
C VAL A 223 -1.89 18.41 -5.70
N SER A 224 -1.73 18.97 -4.51
CA SER A 224 -0.43 19.43 -4.03
C SER A 224 -0.23 19.04 -2.57
N GLY A 225 1.01 19.01 -2.14
CA GLY A 225 1.29 18.65 -0.76
C GLY A 225 2.75 18.65 -0.38
N ARG A 226 2.98 18.40 0.90
CA ARG A 226 4.30 18.16 1.49
C ARG A 226 4.31 16.77 2.10
N PHE A 227 5.46 16.12 2.07
CA PHE A 227 5.65 14.81 2.67
C PHE A 227 6.91 14.79 3.53
N ASP A 228 6.87 14.03 4.61
CA ASP A 228 8.00 13.78 5.49
C ASP A 228 7.96 12.34 5.99
N PHE A 229 8.94 11.55 5.57
CA PHE A 229 9.05 10.12 5.86
C PHE A 229 10.37 9.83 6.56
N GLN A 230 10.25 9.38 7.80
CA GLN A 230 11.37 9.06 8.68
C GLN A 230 11.81 7.59 8.58
N GLU A 231 11.04 6.79 7.84
CA GLU A 231 11.34 5.39 7.58
C GLU A 231 10.75 4.90 6.26
N VAL A 232 11.64 4.68 5.28
CA VAL A 232 11.33 4.04 4.01
C VAL A 232 12.30 2.88 3.81
N PRO A 233 11.93 1.64 4.20
CA PRO A 233 12.82 0.50 4.10
C PRO A 233 13.04 0.09 2.63
N ILE A 234 14.28 -0.28 2.33
CA ILE A 234 14.72 -0.83 1.06
C ILE A 234 14.44 -2.32 1.10
N ARG A 235 13.52 -2.79 0.24
CA ARG A 235 13.32 -4.22 0.04
C ARG A 235 14.63 -4.85 -0.44
N GLY A 236 15.11 -5.81 0.35
CA GLY A 236 16.17 -6.71 -0.05
C GLY A 236 15.75 -7.56 -1.25
N LYS A 237 16.74 -8.03 -2.01
CA LYS A 237 16.54 -9.02 -3.09
C LYS A 237 16.14 -10.38 -2.52
#